data_AF-A0A3E0VYK5-F1
#
_entry.id   AF-A0A3E0VYK5-F1
#
_cell.length_a   1.000
_cell.length_b   1.000
_cell.length_c   1.000
_cell.angle_alpha   90.00
_cell.angle_beta   90.00
_cell.angle_gamma   90.00
#
_symmetry.space_group_name_H-M   'P 1'
#
loop_
_entity.id
_entity.type
_entity.pdbx_description
1 polymer ?
#
loop_
_entity_poly.entity_id
_entity_poly.type
_entity_poly.pdbx_seq_one_letter_code
_entity_poly.pdbx_strand_id
1 'polypeptide(L)'
;MKRRRLPLWRWDPFLAALVLTLSLVAALFQRLDLPVVSPLALTVLLLAAVAAAVLLVLPVFVRSLRRDGEGSFVLTDQLRLVPLPATQTFPVVDGHRHKASVEATVARAGTEVTAVLVPGATAWLGRDIRVSVDALAGGKVYRVGYLPKEIDQKIDAALRPLAARGVYRTVALTIREVPVALRVSPFSTRDMPLEPRRKNYRLDVRLGPALSTVPESDESIDVSEAPEG
;
A
#
# COMPACT_ATOMS: atom_id res chain seq x y z
N MET A 1 -15.68 7.94 13.57
CA MET A 1 -15.23 8.46 12.25
C MET A 1 -15.43 7.38 11.19
N LYS A 2 -16.02 7.72 10.03
CA LYS A 2 -16.38 6.75 8.98
C LYS A 2 -15.17 6.52 8.07
N ARG A 3 -14.70 5.27 7.97
CA ARG A 3 -13.57 4.88 7.12
C ARG A 3 -13.88 5.18 5.65
N ARG A 4 -12.90 5.78 4.95
CA ARG A 4 -12.98 5.98 3.51
C ARG A 4 -12.70 4.66 2.82
N ARG A 5 -13.65 4.23 1.98
CA ARG A 5 -13.54 3.00 1.19
C ARG A 5 -13.34 3.35 -0.28
N LEU A 6 -12.59 2.51 -0.98
CA LEU A 6 -12.55 2.57 -2.43
C LEU A 6 -13.96 2.33 -3.00
N PRO A 7 -14.36 3.09 -4.03
CA PRO A 7 -15.58 2.80 -4.77
C PRO A 7 -15.45 1.44 -5.46
N LEU A 8 -16.56 0.70 -5.59
CA LEU A 8 -16.57 -0.70 -6.06
C LEU A 8 -15.89 -0.89 -7.42
N TRP A 9 -16.13 0.02 -8.36
CA TRP A 9 -15.52 -0.01 -9.69
C TRP A 9 -13.98 0.20 -9.70
N ARG A 10 -13.40 0.68 -8.58
CA ARG A 10 -11.94 0.77 -8.40
C ARG A 10 -11.34 -0.40 -7.62
N TRP A 11 -12.15 -1.38 -7.21
CA TRP A 11 -11.66 -2.52 -6.45
C TRP A 11 -11.32 -3.67 -7.41
N ASP A 12 -10.06 -4.07 -7.48
CA ASP A 12 -9.59 -5.06 -8.47
C ASP A 12 -10.35 -6.40 -8.40
N PRO A 13 -10.66 -6.97 -7.22
CA PRO A 13 -11.47 -8.17 -7.12
C PRO A 13 -12.87 -8.01 -7.71
N PHE A 14 -13.47 -6.81 -7.62
CA PHE A 14 -14.78 -6.55 -8.21
C PHE A 14 -14.72 -6.55 -9.73
N LEU A 15 -13.70 -5.95 -10.32
CA LEU A 15 -13.52 -5.98 -11.78
C LEU A 15 -13.23 -7.39 -12.28
N ALA A 16 -12.39 -8.16 -11.57
CA ALA A 16 -12.15 -9.56 -11.90
C ALA A 16 -13.43 -10.40 -11.83
N ALA A 17 -14.22 -10.23 -10.76
CA ALA A 17 -15.52 -10.89 -10.63
C ALA A 17 -16.48 -10.48 -11.76
N LEU A 18 -16.54 -9.19 -12.09
CA LEU A 18 -17.38 -8.67 -13.18
C LEU A 18 -17.01 -9.29 -14.53
N VAL A 19 -15.71 -9.36 -14.86
CA VAL A 19 -15.25 -10.00 -16.11
C VAL A 19 -15.63 -11.48 -16.13
N LEU A 20 -15.45 -12.20 -15.02
CA LEU A 20 -15.81 -13.61 -14.91
C LEU A 20 -17.32 -13.83 -15.06
N THR A 21 -18.13 -13.02 -14.40
CA THR A 21 -19.59 -13.04 -14.53
C THR A 21 -20.03 -12.75 -15.96
N LEU A 22 -19.50 -11.71 -16.60
CA LEU A 22 -19.83 -11.38 -17.99
C LEU A 22 -19.42 -12.50 -18.95
N SER A 23 -18.27 -13.13 -18.72
CA SER A 23 -17.80 -14.27 -19.53
C SER A 23 -18.73 -15.48 -19.38
N LEU A 24 -19.18 -15.77 -18.16
CA LEU A 24 -20.11 -16.87 -17.88
C LEU A 24 -21.48 -16.62 -18.52
N VAL A 25 -22.00 -15.39 -18.42
CA VAL A 25 -23.27 -15.00 -19.05
C VAL A 25 -23.17 -15.12 -20.56
N ALA A 26 -22.09 -14.63 -21.18
CA ALA A 26 -21.86 -14.76 -22.62
C ALA A 26 -21.87 -16.23 -23.06
N ALA A 27 -21.17 -17.10 -22.34
CA ALA A 27 -21.13 -18.53 -22.62
C ALA A 27 -22.51 -19.21 -22.47
N LEU A 28 -23.34 -18.76 -21.52
CA LEU A 28 -24.69 -19.28 -21.33
C LEU A 28 -25.62 -18.85 -22.48
N PHE A 29 -25.54 -17.60 -22.93
CA PHE A 29 -26.32 -17.11 -24.06
C PHE A 29 -25.99 -17.84 -25.36
N GLN A 30 -24.71 -18.18 -25.59
CA GLN A 30 -24.30 -18.99 -26.74
C GLN A 30 -24.95 -20.39 -26.76
N ARG A 31 -25.36 -20.93 -25.61
CA ARG A 31 -26.03 -22.24 -25.53
C ARG A 31 -27.54 -22.19 -25.72
N LEU A 32 -28.17 -21.04 -25.52
CA LEU A 32 -29.64 -20.92 -25.46
C LEU A 32 -30.32 -20.71 -26.83
N ASP A 33 -29.54 -20.48 -27.89
CA ASP A 33 -29.98 -20.43 -29.30
C ASP A 33 -31.27 -19.61 -29.57
N LEU A 34 -31.42 -18.46 -28.88
CA LEU A 34 -32.58 -17.57 -29.00
C LEU A 34 -32.41 -16.60 -30.20
N PRO A 35 -33.14 -16.74 -31.31
CA PRO A 35 -32.77 -16.17 -32.61
C PRO A 35 -32.82 -14.63 -32.71
N VAL A 36 -33.58 -13.93 -31.86
CA VAL A 36 -33.84 -12.48 -32.05
C VAL A 36 -33.33 -11.61 -30.88
N VAL A 37 -33.35 -12.12 -29.65
CA VAL A 37 -32.82 -11.40 -28.47
C VAL A 37 -31.30 -11.53 -28.38
N SER A 38 -30.73 -12.58 -28.99
CA SER A 38 -29.31 -12.93 -28.95
C SER A 38 -28.37 -11.82 -29.42
N PRO A 39 -28.49 -11.23 -30.62
CA PRO A 39 -27.44 -10.38 -31.16
C PRO A 39 -27.31 -9.05 -30.41
N LEU A 40 -28.43 -8.42 -30.06
CA LEU A 40 -28.42 -7.12 -29.38
C LEU A 40 -27.96 -7.27 -27.93
N ALA A 41 -28.46 -8.30 -27.22
CA ALA A 41 -27.99 -8.62 -25.87
C ALA A 41 -26.50 -9.00 -25.84
N LEU A 42 -26.04 -9.83 -26.78
CA LEU A 42 -24.61 -10.18 -26.91
C LEU A 42 -23.76 -8.95 -27.19
N THR A 43 -24.21 -8.03 -28.04
CA THR A 43 -23.45 -6.81 -28.36
C THR A 43 -23.27 -5.93 -27.12
N VAL A 44 -24.34 -5.70 -26.35
CA VAL A 44 -24.27 -4.91 -25.10
C VAL A 44 -23.37 -5.60 -24.08
N LEU A 45 -23.51 -6.92 -23.93
CA LEU A 45 -22.72 -7.70 -22.97
C LEU A 45 -21.23 -7.70 -23.35
N LEU A 46 -20.92 -7.82 -24.64
CA LEU A 46 -19.56 -7.73 -25.18
C LEU A 46 -18.97 -6.34 -24.93
N LEU A 47 -19.70 -5.27 -25.23
CA LEU A 47 -19.25 -3.90 -24.96
C LEU A 47 -18.96 -3.68 -23.47
N ALA A 48 -19.83 -4.16 -22.59
CA ALA A 48 -19.62 -4.09 -21.15
C ALA A 48 -18.38 -4.89 -20.71
N ALA A 49 -18.16 -6.09 -21.26
CA ALA A 49 -16.99 -6.92 -20.97
C ALA A 49 -15.69 -6.26 -21.45
N VAL A 50 -15.69 -5.71 -22.66
CA VAL A 50 -14.54 -4.96 -23.20
C VAL A 50 -14.26 -3.73 -22.34
N ALA A 51 -15.27 -2.95 -21.97
CA ALA A 51 -15.08 -1.80 -21.09
C ALA A 51 -14.50 -2.20 -19.71
N ALA A 52 -15.00 -3.29 -19.11
CA ALA A 52 -14.47 -3.82 -17.85
C ALA A 52 -13.01 -4.31 -17.99
N ALA A 53 -12.69 -5.00 -19.09
CA ALA A 53 -11.33 -5.45 -19.39
C ALA A 53 -10.37 -4.26 -19.59
N VAL A 54 -10.79 -3.24 -20.33
CA VAL A 54 -10.01 -2.00 -20.50
C VAL A 54 -9.79 -1.33 -19.15
N LEU A 55 -10.81 -1.20 -18.29
CA LEU A 55 -10.66 -0.62 -16.94
C LEU A 55 -9.75 -1.43 -16.01
N LEU A 56 -9.59 -2.73 -16.25
CA LEU A 56 -8.69 -3.60 -15.49
C LEU A 56 -7.24 -3.47 -16.00
N VAL A 57 -7.07 -3.28 -17.31
CA VAL A 57 -5.76 -3.28 -17.98
C VAL A 57 -5.15 -1.87 -18.06
N LEU A 58 -5.96 -0.82 -18.16
CA LEU A 58 -5.52 0.57 -18.26
C LEU A 58 -4.52 0.99 -17.15
N PRO A 59 -4.70 0.60 -15.87
CA PRO A 59 -3.72 0.88 -14.80
C PRO A 59 -2.34 0.26 -15.01
N VAL A 60 -2.23 -0.80 -15.81
CA VAL A 60 -0.94 -1.45 -16.12
C VAL A 60 -0.13 -0.58 -17.07
N PHE A 61 -0.79 0.06 -18.05
CA PHE A 61 -0.16 0.88 -19.08
C PHE A 61 -0.01 2.34 -18.66
N VAL A 62 -0.98 2.88 -17.92
CA VAL A 62 -0.98 4.27 -17.51
C VAL A 62 -0.57 4.36 -16.04
N ARG A 63 0.69 4.71 -15.79
CA ARG A 63 1.25 4.79 -14.43
C ARG A 63 0.48 5.74 -13.50
N SER A 64 -0.11 6.82 -14.03
CA SER A 64 -0.94 7.74 -13.23
C SER A 64 -2.29 7.15 -12.82
N LEU A 65 -2.74 6.08 -13.49
CA LEU A 65 -3.94 5.31 -13.18
C LEU A 65 -3.62 4.01 -12.42
N ARG A 66 -2.33 3.69 -12.21
CA ARG A 66 -1.88 2.53 -11.47
C ARG A 66 -2.53 2.58 -10.08
N ARG A 67 -3.36 1.58 -9.77
CA ARG A 67 -4.03 1.52 -8.47
C ARG A 67 -2.94 1.28 -7.43
N ASP A 68 -2.79 2.23 -6.50
CA ASP A 68 -1.80 2.23 -5.40
C ASP A 68 -1.90 1.03 -4.43
N GLY A 69 -2.73 0.04 -4.75
CA GLY A 69 -2.98 -1.17 -3.98
C GLY A 69 -1.78 -2.12 -3.93
N GLU A 70 -0.89 -2.10 -4.93
CA GLU A 70 0.27 -2.97 -4.96
C GLU A 70 1.52 -2.24 -5.46
N GLY A 71 2.43 -1.93 -4.53
CA GLY A 71 3.87 -1.76 -4.74
C GLY A 71 4.26 -0.94 -5.98
N SER A 72 4.65 0.31 -5.83
CA SER A 72 5.77 0.68 -5.00
C SER A 72 5.81 2.20 -4.96
N PHE A 73 5.97 2.79 -3.78
CA PHE A 73 6.66 4.07 -3.74
C PHE A 73 8.01 3.85 -4.42
N VAL A 74 8.17 4.36 -5.64
CA VAL A 74 9.46 4.31 -6.35
C VAL A 74 10.15 5.60 -5.97
N LEU A 75 11.31 5.50 -5.30
CA LEU A 75 12.17 6.66 -5.14
C LEU A 75 12.51 7.17 -6.54
N THR A 76 11.92 8.31 -6.88
CA THR A 76 12.25 9.11 -8.05
C THR A 76 12.95 10.35 -7.53
N ASP A 77 13.92 10.89 -8.26
CA ASP A 77 14.73 12.05 -7.84
C ASP A 77 13.90 13.30 -7.53
N GLN A 78 12.64 13.33 -7.97
CA GLN A 78 11.69 14.41 -7.74
C GLN A 78 10.97 14.34 -6.37
N LEU A 79 11.17 13.29 -5.58
CA LEU A 79 10.45 13.09 -4.32
C LEU A 79 11.16 13.78 -3.17
N ARG A 80 10.46 14.71 -2.52
CA ARG A 80 10.99 15.40 -1.34
C ARG A 80 10.61 14.64 -0.08
N LEU A 81 11.60 14.02 0.55
CA LEU A 81 11.46 13.34 1.84
C LEU A 81 11.69 14.34 2.97
N VAL A 82 10.69 14.55 3.83
CA VAL A 82 10.78 15.48 4.95
C VAL A 82 10.62 14.73 6.27
N PRO A 83 11.61 14.81 7.18
CA PRO A 83 11.53 14.14 8.47
C PRO A 83 10.37 14.68 9.30
N LEU A 84 9.71 13.79 10.02
CA LEU A 84 8.78 14.14 11.09
C LEU A 84 9.51 14.02 12.44
N PRO A 85 9.31 14.97 13.36
CA PRO A 85 9.74 14.78 14.74
C PRO A 85 9.04 13.54 15.30
N ALA A 86 9.72 12.80 16.17
CA ALA A 86 9.28 11.52 16.72
C ALA A 86 8.99 11.68 18.22
N THR A 87 7.72 11.52 18.63
CA THR A 87 7.34 11.72 20.05
C THR A 87 6.64 10.50 20.63
N GLN A 88 5.87 9.77 19.81
CA GLN A 88 5.09 8.62 20.21
C GLN A 88 5.38 7.43 19.32
N THR A 89 5.41 6.23 19.91
CA THR A 89 5.68 4.99 19.18
C THR A 89 4.39 4.23 18.93
N PHE A 90 4.18 3.76 17.71
CA PHE A 90 3.00 3.01 17.29
C PHE A 90 3.40 1.69 16.64
N PRO A 91 2.70 0.59 16.93
CA PRO A 91 3.00 -0.69 16.29
C PRO A 91 2.57 -0.66 14.82
N VAL A 92 3.37 -1.24 13.92
CA VAL A 92 2.97 -1.46 12.54
C VAL A 92 2.11 -2.72 12.47
N VAL A 93 0.95 -2.60 11.85
CA VAL A 93 -0.02 -3.68 11.69
C VAL A 93 0.23 -4.40 10.36
N ASP A 94 -0.13 -5.68 10.31
CA ASP A 94 -0.03 -6.55 9.12
C ASP A 94 1.40 -6.81 8.61
N GLY A 95 2.44 -6.51 9.41
CA GLY A 95 3.83 -6.79 9.01
C GLY A 95 4.13 -8.27 8.75
N HIS A 96 3.38 -9.18 9.37
CA HIS A 96 3.47 -10.62 9.10
C HIS A 96 3.14 -10.98 7.64
N ARG A 97 2.26 -10.21 6.96
CA ARG A 97 1.94 -10.42 5.53
C ARG A 97 3.05 -9.94 4.61
N HIS A 98 3.94 -9.10 5.12
CA HIS A 98 5.06 -8.51 4.39
C HIS A 98 6.41 -9.07 4.88
N LYS A 99 6.43 -10.30 5.41
CA LYS A 99 7.61 -10.90 6.04
C LYS A 99 8.86 -10.86 5.14
N ALA A 100 8.74 -11.21 3.85
CA ALA A 100 9.87 -11.16 2.93
C ALA A 100 10.45 -9.75 2.77
N SER A 101 9.59 -8.72 2.73
CA SER A 101 10.02 -7.32 2.69
C SER A 101 10.71 -6.88 3.98
N VAL A 102 10.19 -7.33 5.13
CA VAL A 102 10.78 -7.05 6.45
C VAL A 102 12.16 -7.71 6.55
N GLU A 103 12.29 -8.98 6.19
CA GLU A 103 13.57 -9.70 6.18
C GLU A 103 14.58 -9.06 5.23
N ALA A 104 14.15 -8.67 4.03
CA ALA A 104 15.00 -7.95 3.08
C ALA A 104 15.45 -6.58 3.61
N THR A 105 14.57 -5.87 4.32
CA THR A 105 14.90 -4.59 4.97
C THR A 105 15.95 -4.81 6.05
N VAL A 106 15.72 -5.78 6.95
CA VAL A 106 16.65 -6.11 8.05
C VAL A 106 18.01 -6.53 7.50
N ALA A 107 18.03 -7.36 6.46
CA ALA A 107 19.27 -7.82 5.83
C ALA A 107 20.09 -6.68 5.19
N ARG A 108 19.44 -5.59 4.77
CA ARG A 108 20.10 -4.50 4.03
C ARG A 108 20.41 -3.26 4.87
N ALA A 109 19.57 -2.94 5.83
CA ALA A 109 19.66 -1.70 6.61
C ALA A 109 19.62 -1.93 8.13
N GLY A 110 19.51 -3.18 8.58
CA GLY A 110 19.48 -3.53 10.00
C GLY A 110 18.10 -3.31 10.65
N THR A 111 18.10 -3.17 11.97
CA THR A 111 16.88 -3.10 12.79
C THR A 111 16.37 -1.67 13.01
N GLU A 112 17.20 -0.66 12.81
CA GLU A 112 16.84 0.75 12.90
C GLU A 112 16.90 1.36 11.51
N VAL A 113 15.73 1.59 10.92
CA VAL A 113 15.63 2.04 9.53
C VAL A 113 14.72 3.25 9.44
N THR A 114 14.90 4.04 8.39
CA THR A 114 13.96 5.12 8.08
C THR A 114 12.82 4.55 7.26
N ALA A 115 11.58 4.88 7.62
CA ALA A 115 10.40 4.54 6.85
C ALA A 115 9.72 5.80 6.30
N VAL A 116 9.06 5.65 5.16
CA VAL A 116 8.21 6.65 4.53
C VAL A 116 6.77 6.29 4.82
N LEU A 117 5.97 7.29 5.16
CA LEU A 117 4.52 7.16 5.26
C LEU A 117 3.87 7.49 3.93
N VAL A 118 3.15 6.52 3.36
CA VAL A 118 2.51 6.67 2.06
C VAL A 118 0.98 6.61 2.25
N PRO A 119 0.26 7.73 2.05
CA PRO A 119 -1.20 7.74 2.16
C PRO A 119 -1.85 7.04 0.95
N GLY A 120 -3.14 6.71 1.07
CA GLY A 120 -3.89 6.15 -0.07
C GLY A 120 -3.64 4.66 -0.37
N ALA A 121 -2.78 3.98 0.39
CA ALA A 121 -2.48 2.58 0.17
C ALA A 121 -3.67 1.68 0.56
N THR A 122 -3.89 0.61 -0.19
CA THR A 122 -4.88 -0.41 0.17
C THR A 122 -4.21 -1.76 0.34
N ALA A 123 -4.74 -2.57 1.27
CA ALA A 123 -4.38 -3.98 1.32
C ALA A 123 -4.95 -4.66 0.06
N TRP A 124 -4.25 -5.66 -0.48
CA TRP A 124 -4.59 -6.34 -1.74
C TRP A 124 -6.07 -6.74 -1.88
N LEU A 125 -6.67 -7.29 -0.81
CA LEU A 125 -8.09 -7.66 -0.76
C LEU A 125 -8.97 -6.63 -0.01
N GLY A 126 -8.37 -5.60 0.56
CA GLY A 126 -9.06 -4.59 1.35
C GLY A 126 -9.60 -3.45 0.50
N ARG A 127 -10.81 -2.99 0.81
CA ARG A 127 -11.35 -1.72 0.29
C ARG A 127 -11.00 -0.51 1.16
N ASP A 128 -10.45 -0.76 2.34
CA ASP A 128 -10.09 0.27 3.30
C ASP A 128 -8.83 0.99 2.82
N ILE A 129 -8.92 2.31 2.69
CA ILE A 129 -7.78 3.18 2.42
C ILE A 129 -7.00 3.37 3.73
N ARG A 130 -5.69 3.12 3.69
CA ARG A 130 -4.79 3.12 4.84
C ARG A 130 -3.50 3.86 4.49
N VAL A 131 -2.73 4.18 5.51
CA VAL A 131 -1.35 4.68 5.36
C VAL A 131 -0.41 3.49 5.44
N SER A 132 0.36 3.24 4.38
CA SER A 132 1.42 2.23 4.42
C SER A 132 2.68 2.78 5.05
N VAL A 133 3.43 1.87 5.67
CA VAL A 133 4.76 2.10 6.21
C VAL A 133 5.73 1.39 5.28
N ASP A 134 6.55 2.19 4.61
CA ASP A 134 7.42 1.74 3.53
C ASP A 134 8.88 2.02 3.95
N ALA A 135 9.63 0.98 4.31
CA ALA A 135 11.00 1.09 4.79
C ALA A 135 11.99 1.39 3.66
N LEU A 136 12.94 2.29 3.92
CA LEU A 136 14.04 2.63 3.01
C LEU A 136 15.26 1.78 3.35
N ALA A 137 15.67 0.90 2.43
CA ALA A 137 16.84 0.05 2.62
C ALA A 137 17.61 -0.14 1.30
N GLY A 138 18.88 0.27 1.30
CA GLY A 138 19.77 0.13 0.13
C GLY A 138 19.21 0.78 -1.14
N GLY A 139 18.69 2.01 -1.03
CA GLY A 139 18.09 2.76 -2.15
C GLY A 139 16.76 2.21 -2.67
N LYS A 140 16.22 1.15 -2.04
CA LYS A 140 14.92 0.57 -2.40
C LYS A 140 13.93 0.73 -1.27
N VAL A 141 12.66 0.64 -1.65
CA VAL A 141 11.53 0.80 -0.74
C VAL A 141 10.85 -0.54 -0.54
N TYR A 142 10.63 -0.89 0.71
CA TYR A 142 10.02 -2.14 1.13
C TYR A 142 8.79 -1.83 1.96
N ARG A 143 7.60 -2.15 1.44
CA ARG A 143 6.39 -2.07 2.25
C ARG A 143 6.48 -3.08 3.39
N VAL A 144 6.46 -2.60 4.62
CA VAL A 144 6.58 -3.42 5.83
C VAL A 144 5.27 -3.55 6.59
N GLY A 145 4.25 -2.77 6.26
CA GLY A 145 2.90 -2.89 6.82
C GLY A 145 2.12 -1.59 6.77
N TYR A 146 1.21 -1.41 7.73
CA TYR A 146 0.30 -0.26 7.79
C TYR A 146 0.25 0.35 9.19
N LEU A 147 -0.14 1.62 9.26
CA LEU A 147 -0.42 2.24 10.55
C LEU A 147 -1.67 1.62 11.24
N PRO A 148 -1.73 1.67 12.57
CA PRO A 148 -2.91 1.30 13.35
C PRO A 148 -4.15 2.07 12.93
N LYS A 149 -5.29 1.42 13.11
CA LYS A 149 -6.60 1.90 12.64
C LYS A 149 -7.07 3.18 13.31
N GLU A 150 -6.53 3.45 14.49
CA GLU A 150 -6.86 4.56 15.39
C GLU A 150 -6.25 5.87 14.89
N ILE A 151 -5.08 5.77 14.25
CA ILE A 151 -4.33 6.93 13.74
C ILE A 151 -4.34 7.03 12.22
N ASP A 152 -4.60 5.93 11.48
CA ASP A 152 -4.50 5.90 10.02
C ASP A 152 -5.29 7.02 9.33
N GLN A 153 -6.54 7.27 9.72
CA GLN A 153 -7.42 8.26 9.07
C GLN A 153 -6.92 9.69 9.27
N LYS A 154 -6.48 10.03 10.49
CA LYS A 154 -5.99 11.37 10.80
C LYS A 154 -4.70 11.64 10.03
N ILE A 155 -3.80 10.66 10.01
CA ILE A 155 -2.51 10.76 9.32
C ILE A 155 -2.71 10.79 7.80
N ASP A 156 -3.59 9.95 7.25
CA ASP A 156 -3.93 9.91 5.82
C ASP A 156 -4.45 11.27 5.34
N ALA A 157 -5.35 11.90 6.09
CA ALA A 157 -5.88 13.21 5.76
C ALA A 157 -4.78 14.29 5.70
N ALA A 158 -3.83 14.28 6.65
CA ALA A 158 -2.73 15.22 6.69
C ALA A 158 -1.67 14.98 5.60
N LEU A 159 -1.40 13.71 5.26
CA LEU A 159 -0.36 13.36 4.27
C LEU A 159 -0.84 13.50 2.82
N ARG A 160 -2.14 13.33 2.54
CA ARG A 160 -2.67 13.38 1.17
C ARG A 160 -2.32 14.67 0.39
N PRO A 161 -2.49 15.90 0.93
CA PRO A 161 -2.11 17.11 0.19
C PRO A 161 -0.59 17.24 -0.02
N LEU A 162 0.22 16.62 0.85
CA LEU A 162 1.68 16.58 0.68
C LEU A 162 2.06 15.59 -0.44
N ALA A 163 1.48 14.40 -0.42
CA ALA A 163 1.71 13.38 -1.44
C ALA A 163 1.28 13.85 -2.84
N ALA A 164 0.19 14.61 -2.95
CA ALA A 164 -0.22 15.24 -4.21
C ALA A 164 0.83 16.21 -4.79
N ARG A 165 1.69 16.77 -3.95
CA ARG A 165 2.82 17.64 -4.32
C ARG A 165 4.15 16.89 -4.44
N GLY A 166 4.15 15.55 -4.36
CA GLY A 166 5.38 14.74 -4.37
C GLY A 166 6.19 14.82 -3.07
N VAL A 167 5.60 15.34 -1.98
CA VAL A 167 6.26 15.49 -0.68
C VAL A 167 5.79 14.37 0.25
N TYR A 168 6.73 13.59 0.77
CA TYR A 168 6.44 12.46 1.65
C TYR A 168 7.16 12.62 2.97
N ARG A 169 6.56 12.09 4.04
CA ARG A 169 7.11 12.21 5.39
C ARG A 169 7.88 10.95 5.78
N THR A 170 9.05 11.15 6.37
CA THR A 170 9.88 10.08 6.89
C THR A 170 9.82 10.01 8.42
N VAL A 171 9.95 8.79 8.93
CA VAL A 171 9.81 8.43 10.35
C VAL A 171 10.81 7.34 10.71
N ALA A 172 11.21 7.30 11.97
CA ALA A 172 12.03 6.21 12.47
C ALA A 172 11.20 4.92 12.62
N LEU A 173 11.71 3.83 12.07
CA LEU A 173 11.13 2.49 12.17
C LEU A 173 12.11 1.58 12.90
N THR A 174 11.66 0.95 13.98
CA THR A 174 12.40 -0.06 14.71
C THR A 174 11.79 -1.43 14.43
N ILE A 175 12.62 -2.38 13.99
CA ILE A 175 12.26 -3.76 13.71
C ILE A 175 12.89 -4.63 14.80
N ARG A 176 12.07 -5.39 15.52
CA ARG A 176 12.48 -6.27 16.60
C ARG A 176 12.13 -7.71 16.27
N GLU A 177 13.08 -8.62 16.40
CA GLU A 177 12.80 -10.05 16.32
C GLU A 177 12.08 -10.48 17.60
N VAL A 178 10.92 -11.11 17.46
CA VAL A 178 10.14 -11.64 18.58
C VAL A 178 10.36 -13.16 18.61
N PRO A 179 10.84 -13.71 19.73
CA PRO A 179 10.98 -15.15 19.85
C PRO A 179 9.61 -15.82 19.71
N VAL A 180 9.51 -16.76 18.77
CA VAL A 180 8.32 -17.60 18.64
C VAL A 180 8.37 -18.62 19.76
N ALA A 181 7.37 -18.59 20.66
CA ALA A 181 7.21 -19.63 21.66
C ALA A 181 7.08 -20.97 20.93
N LEU A 182 8.10 -21.82 21.08
CA LEU A 182 8.11 -23.15 20.51
C LEU A 182 6.98 -23.94 21.17
N ARG A 183 5.88 -24.21 20.44
CA ARG A 183 5.01 -25.32 20.80
C ARG A 183 5.81 -26.59 20.51
N VAL A 184 6.48 -27.10 21.54
CA VAL A 184 7.07 -28.43 21.48
C VAL A 184 5.89 -29.41 21.50
N SER A 185 5.51 -29.92 20.33
CA SER A 185 4.56 -31.01 20.26
C SER A 185 5.20 -32.25 20.91
N PRO A 186 4.55 -32.92 21.87
CA PRO A 186 5.11 -34.10 22.56
C PRO A 186 5.21 -35.36 21.67
N PHE A 187 4.96 -35.24 20.36
CA PHE A 187 4.85 -36.34 19.41
C PHE A 187 5.78 -36.19 18.19
N SER A 188 7.03 -35.76 18.37
CA SER A 188 8.00 -35.77 17.26
C SER A 188 9.20 -36.64 17.61
N THR A 189 9.06 -37.92 17.30
CA THR A 189 10.13 -38.91 17.25
C THR A 189 10.66 -38.95 15.80
N ARG A 190 11.99 -38.98 15.64
CA ARG A 190 12.80 -39.15 14.41
C ARG A 190 13.22 -37.89 13.65
N ASP A 191 14.54 -37.62 13.72
CA ASP A 191 15.44 -37.28 12.62
C ASP A 191 14.86 -36.53 11.41
N MET A 192 14.15 -35.43 11.64
CA MET A 192 13.92 -34.47 10.56
C MET A 192 14.97 -33.36 10.61
N PRO A 193 15.55 -32.99 9.44
CA PRO A 193 16.45 -31.86 9.35
C PRO A 193 15.74 -30.62 9.91
N LEU A 194 16.42 -29.92 10.81
CA LEU A 194 15.93 -28.71 11.47
C LEU A 194 15.40 -27.73 10.40
N GLU A 195 14.09 -27.60 10.26
CA GLU A 195 13.51 -26.58 9.40
C GLU A 195 14.04 -25.20 9.83
N PRO A 196 14.37 -24.31 8.88
CA PRO A 196 14.87 -22.99 9.21
C PRO A 196 13.87 -22.27 10.13
N ARG A 197 14.36 -21.94 11.33
CA ARG A 197 13.63 -21.28 12.42
C ARG A 197 12.77 -20.15 11.86
N ARG A 198 11.44 -20.27 11.92
CA ARG A 198 10.53 -19.17 11.53
C ARG A 198 10.77 -17.99 12.47
N LYS A 199 11.45 -16.95 11.98
CA LYS A 199 11.57 -15.66 12.66
C LYS A 199 10.24 -14.91 12.60
N ASN A 200 9.81 -14.33 13.72
CA ASN A 200 8.71 -13.38 13.76
C ASN A 200 9.26 -11.99 14.06
N TYR A 201 8.68 -10.97 13.45
CA TYR A 201 9.12 -9.59 13.63
C TYR A 201 7.97 -8.74 14.17
N ARG A 202 8.30 -7.88 15.13
CA ARG A 202 7.46 -6.77 15.58
C ARG A 202 8.08 -5.48 15.09
N LEU A 203 7.25 -4.60 14.57
CA LEU A 203 7.66 -3.36 13.95
C LEU A 203 6.99 -2.22 14.68
N ASP A 204 7.75 -1.19 15.01
CA ASP A 204 7.29 -0.02 15.74
C ASP A 204 7.78 1.25 15.03
N VAL A 205 6.86 2.16 14.72
CA VAL A 205 7.15 3.45 14.05
C VAL A 205 7.03 4.58 15.07
N ARG A 206 7.95 5.53 15.03
CA ARG A 206 7.89 6.74 15.85
C ARG A 206 7.30 7.90 15.07
N LEU A 207 6.18 8.43 15.55
CA LEU A 207 5.43 9.56 14.99
C LEU A 207 5.37 10.71 16.00
N GLY A 208 5.49 11.94 15.54
CA GLY A 208 5.29 13.14 16.37
C GLY A 208 3.91 13.77 16.20
N PRO A 209 3.53 14.67 17.11
CA PRO A 209 2.25 15.39 17.06
C PRO A 209 2.17 16.38 15.88
N ALA A 210 3.32 16.73 15.27
CA ALA A 210 3.43 17.77 14.25
C ALA A 210 2.64 17.53 12.94
N LEU A 211 2.00 16.36 12.77
CA LEU A 211 1.10 16.14 11.63
C LEU A 211 -0.19 16.96 11.71
N SER A 212 -0.53 17.55 12.86
CA SER A 212 -1.62 18.55 12.96
C SER A 212 -1.19 19.98 12.68
N THR A 213 0.11 20.25 12.60
CA THR A 213 0.67 21.57 12.33
C THR A 213 1.51 21.48 11.06
N VAL A 214 0.85 21.34 9.91
CA VAL A 214 1.53 21.64 8.64
C VAL A 214 1.73 23.15 8.66
N PRO A 215 2.97 23.68 8.77
CA PRO A 215 3.13 25.10 8.57
C PRO A 215 2.82 25.36 7.10
N GLU A 216 1.83 26.21 6.88
CA GLU A 216 1.44 26.79 5.59
C GLU A 216 2.46 27.84 5.11
N SER A 217 3.68 27.81 5.65
CA SER A 217 4.72 28.76 5.29
C SER A 217 5.29 28.38 3.93
N ASP A 218 4.62 28.90 2.89
CA ASP A 218 5.26 29.56 1.77
C ASP A 218 6.35 30.49 2.33
N GLU A 219 7.54 29.94 2.54
CA GLU A 219 8.75 30.73 2.57
C GLU A 219 9.00 31.13 1.12
N SER A 220 8.33 32.20 0.74
CA SER A 220 8.75 33.10 -0.32
C SER A 220 10.20 33.44 -0.02
N ILE A 221 11.10 32.78 -0.75
CA ILE A 221 12.50 33.16 -0.78
C ILE A 221 12.50 34.54 -1.43
N ASP A 222 12.49 35.57 -0.58
CA ASP A 222 12.72 36.95 -0.95
C ASP A 222 14.19 37.06 -1.38
N VAL A 223 14.44 36.84 -2.66
CA VAL A 223 15.73 37.11 -3.30
C VAL A 223 15.80 38.61 -3.53
N SER A 224 16.05 39.38 -2.47
CA SER A 224 16.38 40.80 -2.63
C SER A 224 17.23 41.30 -1.48
N GLU A 225 18.46 40.79 -1.38
CA GLU A 225 19.53 41.52 -0.71
C GLU A 225 20.84 41.30 -1.48
N ALA A 226 21.13 42.23 -2.39
CA ALA A 226 22.47 42.44 -2.91
C ALA A 226 22.99 43.75 -2.27
N PRO A 227 24.12 43.71 -1.54
CA PRO A 227 24.72 44.92 -1.01
C PRO A 227 25.53 45.65 -2.09
N GLU A 228 25.62 46.96 -1.89
CA GLU A 228 26.33 47.96 -2.67
C GLU A 228 27.79 47.58 -3.00
N GLY A 229 28.21 47.97 -4.19
CA GLY A 229 29.59 48.01 -4.68
C GLY A 229 29.67 48.77 -6.00
#